data_AF-A0A164KVI8-F1
#
_entry.id   AF-A0A164KVI8-F1
#
_cell.length_a   1.000
_cell.length_b   1.000
_cell.length_c   1.000
_cell.angle_alpha   90.00
_cell.angle_beta   90.00
_cell.angle_gamma   90.00
#
_symmetry.space_group_name_H-M   'P 1'
#
loop_
_entity.id
_entity.type
_entity.pdbx_description
1 polymer ?
#
loop_
_entity_poly.entity_id
_entity_poly.type
_entity_poly.pdbx_seq_one_letter_code
_entity_poly.pdbx_strand_id
1 'polypeptide(L)' 'MSPSDQALLAKLTHPGETKADVIRRALHELERREWVLAAQEDAERIDASGEDLNDESDAW' A
#
# COMPACT_ATOMS: atom_id res chain seq x y z
N MET A 1 -13.61 17.68 -10.81
CA MET A 1 -12.20 17.74 -10.35
C MET A 1 -11.89 19.17 -9.98
N SER A 2 -11.36 19.39 -8.79
CA SER A 2 -10.93 20.72 -8.34
C SER A 2 -9.71 21.22 -9.12
N PRO A 3 -9.39 22.52 -9.12
CA PRO A 3 -8.14 23.03 -9.68
C PRO A 3 -6.90 22.37 -9.06
N SER A 4 -6.94 22.07 -7.76
CA SER A 4 -5.86 21.38 -7.05
C SER A 4 -5.65 19.96 -7.54
N ASP A 5 -6.73 19.22 -7.80
CA ASP A 5 -6.65 17.85 -8.34
C ASP A 5 -6.03 17.86 -9.74
N GLN A 6 -6.35 18.88 -10.54
CA GLN A 6 -5.81 19.02 -11.90
C GLN A 6 -4.32 19.34 -11.88
N ALA A 7 -3.89 20.22 -10.97
CA ALA A 7 -2.47 20.51 -10.75
C ALA A 7 -1.72 19.26 -10.29
N LEU A 8 -2.32 18.46 -9.40
CA LEU A 8 -1.73 17.21 -8.93
C LEU A 8 -1.60 16.18 -10.05
N LEU A 9 -2.67 15.95 -10.83
CA LEU A 9 -2.60 15.05 -11.99
C LEU A 9 -1.53 15.51 -12.98
N ALA A 10 -1.49 16.80 -13.32
CA ALA A 10 -0.48 17.34 -14.23
C ALA A 10 0.94 17.12 -13.71
N LYS A 11 1.17 17.32 -12.40
CA LYS A 11 2.47 17.08 -11.76
C LYS A 11 2.87 15.60 -11.77
N LEU A 12 1.92 14.68 -11.64
CA LEU A 12 2.19 13.24 -11.51
C LEU A 12 2.16 12.46 -12.83
N THR A 13 1.69 13.09 -13.92
CA THR A 13 1.64 12.47 -15.24
C THR A 13 3.04 12.34 -15.81
N HIS A 14 3.43 11.13 -16.21
CA HIS A 14 4.64 10.90 -17.00
C HIS A 14 4.39 11.07 -18.51
N PRO A 15 5.43 11.34 -19.33
CA PRO A 15 5.29 11.39 -20.77
C PRO A 15 4.63 10.10 -21.32
N GLY A 16 3.53 10.27 -22.07
CA GLY A 16 2.78 9.17 -22.65
C GLY A 16 1.70 8.55 -21.75
N GLU A 17 1.61 8.94 -20.48
CA GLU A 17 0.53 8.50 -19.60
C GLU A 17 -0.76 9.29 -19.86
N THR A 18 -1.89 8.58 -19.91
CA THR A 18 -3.20 9.20 -19.81
C THR A 18 -3.55 9.48 -18.35
N LYS A 19 -4.54 10.34 -18.11
CA LYS A 19 -5.08 10.56 -16.75
C LYS A 19 -5.51 9.25 -16.07
N ALA A 20 -6.06 8.31 -16.85
CA ALA A 20 -6.50 7.03 -16.33
C ALA A 20 -5.32 6.16 -15.87
N ASP A 21 -4.16 6.26 -16.53
CA ASP A 21 -2.95 5.54 -16.15
C ASP A 21 -2.39 6.07 -14.83
N VAL A 22 -2.35 7.40 -14.68
CA VAL A 22 -1.94 8.05 -13.42
C VAL A 22 -2.84 7.63 -12.27
N ILE A 23 -4.16 7.61 -12.49
CA ILE A 23 -5.13 7.20 -11.47
C ILE A 23 -4.94 5.72 -11.12
N ARG A 24 -4.81 4.82 -12.10
CA ARG A 24 -4.56 3.39 -11.85
C ARG A 24 -3.28 3.17 -11.03
N ARG A 25 -2.19 3.86 -11.40
CA ARG A 25 -0.92 3.78 -10.67
C ARG A 25 -1.05 4.30 -9.23
N ALA A 26 -1.78 5.40 -9.02
CA ALA A 26 -2.06 5.91 -7.68
C ALA A 26 -2.90 4.93 -6.84
N LEU A 27 -3.90 4.27 -7.43
CA LEU A 27 -4.73 3.29 -6.73
C LEU A 27 -3.92 2.05 -6.32
N HIS A 28 -3.05 1.53 -7.18
CA HIS A 28 -2.16 0.43 -6.83
C HIS A 28 -1.19 0.79 -5.70
N GLU A 29 -0.70 2.03 -5.68
CA GLU A 29 0.15 2.51 -4.58
C GLU A 29 -0.62 2.61 -3.27
N LEU A 30 -1.91 3.00 -3.29
CA LEU A 30 -2.76 2.99 -2.10
C LEU A 30 -3.01 1.56 -1.60
N GLU A 31 -3.37 0.64 -2.49
CA GLU A 31 -3.54 -0.79 -2.16
C GLU A 31 -2.28 -1.38 -1.51
N ARG A 32 -1.11 -1.09 -2.08
CA ARG A 32 0.17 -1.52 -1.50
C ARG A 32 0.39 -0.99 -0.08
N ARG A 33 0.03 0.26 0.19
CA ARG A 33 0.20 0.88 1.52
C ARG A 33 -0.70 0.23 2.56
N GLU A 34 -1.95 -0.01 2.21
CA GLU A 34 -2.89 -0.74 3.09
C GLU A 34 -2.34 -2.12 3.43
N TRP A 35 -1.77 -2.83 2.45
CA TRP A 35 -1.18 -4.15 2.68
C TRP A 35 0.05 -4.08 3.62
N VAL A 36 0.91 -3.07 3.46
CA VAL A 36 2.06 -2.87 4.35
C VAL A 36 1.63 -2.51 5.77
N LEU A 37 0.63 -1.65 5.93
CA LEU A 37 0.09 -1.28 7.25
C LEU A 37 -0.53 -2.48 7.94
N ALA A 38 -1.34 -3.27 7.24
CA ALA A 38 -1.91 -4.49 7.78
C ALA A 38 -0.83 -5.49 8.22
N ALA A 39 0.22 -5.66 7.42
CA ALA A 39 1.34 -6.53 7.79
C ALA A 39 2.10 -6.03 9.03
N GLN A 40 2.23 -4.71 9.20
CA GLN A 40 2.85 -4.12 10.40
C GLN A 40 1.97 -4.33 11.63
N GLU A 41 0.67 -4.07 11.52
CA GLU A 41 -0.30 -4.30 12.60
C GLU A 41 -0.33 -5.77 13.02
N ASP A 42 -0.28 -6.70 12.06
CA ASP A 42 -0.19 -8.13 12.36
C ASP A 42 1.10 -8.50 13.07
N ALA A 43 2.25 -7.95 12.65
CA ALA A 43 3.52 -8.18 13.33
C ALA A 43 3.52 -7.66 14.77
N GLU A 44 2.99 -6.44 14.99
CA GLU A 44 2.84 -5.85 16.32
C GLU A 44 1.89 -6.65 17.21
N ARG A 45 0.80 -7.19 16.64
CA ARG A 45 -0.14 -8.06 17.37
C ARG A 45 0.53 -9.35 17.85
N ILE A 46 1.33 -9.98 17.00
CA ILE A 46 2.05 -11.23 17.31
C ILE A 46 3.12 -11.00 18.37
N ASP A 47 3.89 -9.92 18.26
CA ASP A 47 4.86 -9.53 19.29
C ASP A 47 4.17 -9.27 20.65
N ALA A 48 3.03 -8.56 20.63
CA ALA A 48 2.27 -8.24 21.83
C ALA A 48 1.55 -9.45 22.48
N SER A 49 1.17 -10.47 21.71
CA SER A 49 0.58 -11.70 22.25
C SER A 49 1.61 -12.61 22.93
N GLY A 50 2.91 -12.34 22.74
CA GLY A 50 3.99 -13.23 23.17
C GLY A 50 3.98 -14.56 22.41
N GLU A 51 3.35 -14.59 21.25
CA GLU A 51 3.26 -15.76 20.38
C GLU A 51 4.59 -15.91 19.64
N ASP A 52 5.38 -16.89 20.06
CA ASP A 52 6.62 -17.24 19.38
C ASP A 52 6.28 -18.04 18.11
N LEU A 53 6.25 -17.36 16.96
CA LEU A 53 6.05 -17.99 15.65
C LEU A 53 7.14 -19.05 15.32
N ASN A 54 8.25 -19.07 16.04
CA ASN A 54 9.29 -20.09 15.93
C ASN A 54 9.02 -21.33 16.80
N ASP A 55 8.04 -21.29 17.70
CA ASP A 55 7.64 -22.43 18.54
C ASP A 55 6.55 -23.29 17.86
N GLU A 56 6.02 -22.84 16.72
CA GLU A 56 5.25 -23.71 15.85
C GLU A 56 6.20 -24.67 15.11
N SER A 57 6.11 -25.96 15.47
CA SER A 57 6.76 -27.06 14.76
C SER A 57 6.55 -26.89 13.26
N ASP A 58 7.66 -26.82 12.53
CA ASP A 58 7.75 -26.76 11.06
C ASP A 58 6.94 -27.92 10.44
N ALA A 59 5.63 -27.69 10.25
CA ALA A 59 4.66 -28.67 9.81
C ALA A 59 4.35 -28.39 8.34
N TRP A 60 5.37 -28.59 7.50
CA TRP A 60 5.25 -28.70 6.05
C TRP A 60 5.46 -30.15 5.62
#